data_AF-A0A3D5FMZ8-F1
#
_entry.id   AF-A0A3D5FMZ8-F1
#
_cell.length_a   1.000
_cell.length_b   1.000
_cell.length_c   1.000
_cell.angle_alpha   90.00
_cell.angle_beta   90.00
_cell.angle_gamma   90.00
#
_symmetry.space_group_name_H-M   'P 1'
#
loop_
_entity.id
_entity.type
_entity.pdbx_description
1 polymer ?
#
loop_
_entity_poly.entity_id
_entity_poly.type
_entity_poly.pdbx_seq_one_letter_code
_entity_poly.pdbx_strand_id
1 'polypeptide(L)'
;MEGDVIITGSIRHAQIRASRCFVVGAAHPVQITTSRSTIVSGIIHGGRFVNGNYEDTQRTIESLRISLRHGRDELESLSRRVMTEEKRLDKACLALRIPLDFNVGKVVQHCDGRVGICLDAFYASVNGRPAQEVERALNEFFTRGIVGVITRQKRKYLVNYPAREKVFLQLISGLRALFRDVMRQDNLGRSVEDMENQLQEQVDSLEQRDAFVDIGGVAGNTEMKFILAQVIPQPRDEGFDFAHRSAHLDIRPVNGLGAEMVSRDADGGQMAATVTTAELGALRFHVDGSRVVWDPSEASTYA
;
A
#
# COMPACT_ATOMS: atom_id res chain seq x y z
N MET A 1 2.13 7.76 8.30
CA MET A 1 1.20 6.78 8.90
C MET A 1 1.18 7.06 10.39
N GLU A 2 0.03 7.41 10.94
CA GLU A 2 -0.13 7.54 12.39
C GLU A 2 0.08 6.19 13.07
N GLY A 3 0.99 6.13 14.04
CA GLY A 3 1.22 4.94 14.85
C GLY A 3 0.17 4.79 15.95
N ASP A 4 0.26 3.69 16.69
CA ASP A 4 -0.52 3.48 17.90
C ASP A 4 0.09 4.25 19.07
N VAL A 5 -0.76 4.77 19.97
CA VAL A 5 -0.36 5.52 21.17
C VAL A 5 -0.88 4.81 22.41
N ILE A 6 0.02 4.49 23.34
CA ILE A 6 -0.28 3.87 24.63
C ILE A 6 0.14 4.84 25.73
N ILE A 7 -0.79 5.20 26.60
CA ILE A 7 -0.59 6.10 27.73
C ILE A 7 -0.94 5.36 29.01
N THR A 8 0.07 5.08 29.82
CA THR A 8 -0.06 4.29 31.05
C THR A 8 -0.59 5.08 32.25
N GLY A 9 -0.75 6.39 32.12
CA GLY A 9 -1.28 7.27 33.15
C GLY A 9 -2.52 8.04 32.70
N SER A 10 -2.90 9.03 33.50
CA SER A 10 -3.99 9.96 33.15
C SER A 10 -3.50 11.05 32.21
N ILE A 11 -4.38 11.48 31.30
CA ILE A 11 -4.11 12.57 30.36
C ILE A 11 -4.89 13.82 30.74
N ARG A 12 -4.29 15.00 30.53
CA ARG A 12 -4.90 16.30 30.84
C ARG A 12 -4.62 17.30 29.73
N HIS A 13 -5.65 17.94 29.20
CA HIS A 13 -5.52 19.06 28.26
C HIS A 13 -4.65 18.72 27.04
N ALA A 14 -4.81 17.50 26.51
CA ALA A 14 -4.00 16.97 25.43
C ALA A 14 -4.79 16.86 24.13
N GLN A 15 -4.09 17.06 23.02
CA GLN A 15 -4.55 16.72 21.68
C GLN A 15 -3.74 15.55 21.15
N ILE A 16 -4.40 14.44 20.85
CA ILE A 16 -3.77 13.18 20.43
C ILE A 16 -4.30 12.80 19.05
N ARG A 17 -3.38 12.40 18.17
CA ARG A 17 -3.67 11.90 16.82
C ARG A 17 -2.91 10.59 16.61
N ALA A 18 -3.61 9.50 16.36
CA ALA A 18 -3.06 8.13 16.37
C ALA A 18 -3.89 7.16 15.53
N SER A 19 -3.36 5.99 15.15
CA SER A 19 -4.21 4.95 14.56
C SER A 19 -5.13 4.34 15.62
N ARG A 20 -4.55 3.90 16.73
CA ARG A 20 -5.26 3.53 17.96
C ARG A 20 -4.71 4.33 19.13
N CYS A 21 -5.60 4.70 20.05
CA CYS A 21 -5.22 5.36 21.29
C CYS A 21 -5.70 4.53 22.48
N PHE A 22 -4.79 4.16 23.38
CA PHE A 22 -5.10 3.47 24.62
C PHE A 22 -4.61 4.29 25.81
N VAL A 23 -5.52 4.59 26.73
CA VAL A 23 -5.27 5.37 27.95
C VAL A 23 -5.68 4.51 29.13
N VAL A 24 -4.73 4.17 29.99
CA VAL A 24 -5.00 3.39 31.21
C VAL A 24 -5.73 4.26 32.24
N GLY A 25 -5.29 5.51 32.41
CA GLY A 25 -5.82 6.41 33.42
C GLY A 25 -7.08 7.17 33.00
N ALA A 26 -7.41 8.19 33.79
CA ALA A 26 -8.50 9.11 33.49
C ALA A 26 -8.14 10.08 32.36
N ALA A 27 -9.15 10.56 31.63
CA ALA A 27 -8.99 11.60 30.63
C ALA A 27 -9.66 12.90 31.10
N HIS A 28 -8.86 13.95 31.26
CA HIS A 28 -9.33 15.30 31.59
C HIS A 28 -9.25 16.20 30.36
N PRO A 29 -10.28 17.01 30.09
CA PRO A 29 -10.55 17.68 28.81
C PRO A 29 -9.53 17.42 27.70
N VAL A 30 -9.81 16.45 26.84
CA VAL A 30 -8.91 16.02 25.76
C VAL A 30 -9.57 16.09 24.39
N GLN A 31 -8.75 16.14 23.35
CA GLN A 31 -9.17 15.92 21.98
C GLN A 31 -8.40 14.73 21.40
N ILE A 32 -9.08 13.63 21.13
CA ILE A 32 -8.47 12.42 20.58
C ILE A 32 -9.05 12.16 19.20
N THR A 33 -8.21 12.17 18.17
CA THR A 33 -8.57 11.80 16.80
C THR A 33 -7.88 10.49 16.46
N THR A 34 -8.64 9.44 16.15
CA THR A 34 -8.08 8.16 15.76
C THR A 34 -8.59 7.65 14.42
N SER A 35 -7.74 6.91 13.71
CA SER A 35 -8.16 6.26 12.47
C SER A 35 -8.98 5.00 12.71
N ARG A 36 -8.82 4.35 13.87
CA ARG A 36 -9.53 3.13 14.28
C ARG A 36 -10.24 3.34 15.61
N SER A 37 -9.55 3.11 16.72
CA SER A 37 -10.18 2.97 18.03
C SER A 37 -9.55 3.86 19.10
N THR A 38 -10.37 4.22 20.08
CA THR A 38 -9.92 4.92 21.29
C THR A 38 -10.41 4.14 22.49
N ILE A 39 -9.53 3.87 23.44
CA ILE A 39 -9.84 3.15 24.67
C ILE A 39 -9.33 3.99 25.84
N VAL A 40 -10.21 4.32 26.79
CA VAL A 40 -9.90 5.03 28.03
C VAL A 40 -10.42 4.19 29.19
N SER A 41 -9.54 3.46 29.87
CA SER A 41 -9.97 2.54 30.93
C SER A 41 -10.51 3.28 32.17
N GLY A 42 -10.10 4.53 32.38
CA GLY A 42 -10.59 5.40 33.45
C GLY A 42 -11.81 6.25 33.09
N ILE A 43 -12.14 7.16 34.00
CA ILE A 43 -13.25 8.11 33.85
C ILE A 43 -12.86 9.26 32.91
N ILE A 44 -13.78 9.63 32.02
CA ILE A 44 -13.66 10.81 31.15
C ILE A 44 -14.32 12.01 31.83
N HIS A 45 -13.52 13.03 32.16
CA HIS A 45 -13.99 14.30 32.73
C HIS A 45 -14.36 15.34 31.66
N GLY A 46 -14.50 14.89 30.42
CA GLY A 46 -14.91 15.67 29.26
C GLY A 46 -13.86 15.63 28.14
N GLY A 47 -14.31 15.89 26.92
CA GLY A 47 -13.44 15.88 25.76
C GLY A 47 -14.17 15.63 24.45
N ARG A 48 -13.38 15.57 23.37
CA ARG A 48 -13.85 15.32 22.02
C ARG A 48 -13.11 14.13 21.42
N PHE A 49 -13.86 13.15 20.96
CA PHE A 49 -13.35 11.92 20.36
C PHE A 49 -13.80 11.87 18.90
N VAL A 50 -12.85 11.76 17.98
CA VAL A 50 -13.12 11.63 16.54
C VAL A 50 -12.50 10.33 16.07
N ASN A 51 -13.32 9.31 15.86
CA ASN A 51 -12.88 7.99 15.45
C ASN A 51 -13.26 7.73 13.99
N GLY A 52 -12.45 6.93 13.30
CA GLY A 52 -12.60 6.72 11.87
C GLY A 52 -12.00 7.83 11.01
N ASN A 53 -11.02 8.59 11.53
CA ASN A 53 -10.28 9.52 10.67
C ASN A 53 -9.55 8.76 9.55
N TYR A 54 -9.67 9.19 8.30
CA TYR A 54 -9.08 8.52 7.15
C TYR A 54 -8.25 9.43 6.26
N GLU A 55 -8.01 10.69 6.66
CA GLU A 55 -7.25 11.67 5.89
C GLU A 55 -5.86 11.17 5.47
N ASP A 56 -5.15 10.50 6.39
CA ASP A 56 -3.83 9.96 6.12
C ASP A 56 -3.88 8.81 5.11
N THR A 57 -4.83 7.89 5.28
CA THR A 57 -5.04 6.79 4.34
C THR A 57 -5.47 7.30 2.96
N GLN A 58 -6.34 8.30 2.91
CA GLN A 58 -6.73 8.96 1.66
C GLN A 58 -5.51 9.52 0.92
N ARG A 59 -4.64 10.27 1.62
CA ARG A 59 -3.40 10.80 1.02
C ARG A 59 -2.48 9.68 0.53
N THR A 60 -2.37 8.59 1.28
CA THR A 60 -1.59 7.42 0.87
C THR A 60 -2.17 6.76 -0.39
N ILE A 61 -3.49 6.58 -0.46
CA ILE A 61 -4.17 6.04 -1.64
C ILE A 61 -3.96 6.95 -2.85
N GLU A 62 -4.16 8.26 -2.70
CA GLU A 62 -3.94 9.23 -3.78
C GLU A 62 -2.49 9.22 -4.27
N SER A 63 -1.52 9.15 -3.34
CA SER A 63 -0.10 9.04 -3.68
C SER A 63 0.21 7.75 -4.44
N LEU A 64 -0.28 6.60 -3.96
CA LEU A 64 -0.10 5.30 -4.63
C LEU A 64 -0.70 5.31 -6.03
N ARG A 65 -1.88 5.92 -6.21
CA ARG A 65 -2.54 6.05 -7.51
C ARG A 65 -1.69 6.84 -8.50
N ILE A 66 -1.12 7.97 -8.07
CA ILE A 66 -0.24 8.79 -8.91
C ILE A 66 1.00 8.00 -9.29
N SER A 67 1.63 7.33 -8.32
CA SER A 67 2.81 6.48 -8.55
C SER A 67 2.52 5.32 -9.51
N LEU A 68 1.36 4.67 -9.40
CA LEU A 68 0.94 3.59 -10.29
C LEU A 68 0.75 4.07 -11.72
N ARG A 69 0.08 5.21 -11.90
CA ARG A 69 -0.09 5.80 -13.24
C ARG A 69 1.27 6.07 -13.88
N HIS A 70 2.18 6.71 -13.14
CA HIS A 70 3.53 6.95 -13.64
C HIS A 70 4.31 5.67 -13.92
N GLY A 71 4.19 4.66 -13.06
CA GLY A 71 4.83 3.36 -13.25
C GLY A 71 4.33 2.64 -14.50
N ARG A 72 3.02 2.68 -14.78
CA ARG A 72 2.41 2.10 -15.98
C ARG A 72 2.83 2.84 -17.25
N ASP A 73 2.84 4.18 -17.23
CA ASP A 73 3.32 5.00 -18.35
C ASP A 73 4.81 4.71 -18.66
N GLU A 74 5.64 4.59 -17.61
CA GLU A 74 7.06 4.24 -17.75
C GLU A 74 7.23 2.81 -18.28
N LEU A 75 6.44 1.86 -17.79
CA LEU A 75 6.47 0.47 -18.23
C LEU A 75 6.09 0.34 -19.71
N GLU A 76 5.05 1.05 -20.15
CA GLU A 76 4.65 1.08 -21.55
C GLU A 76 5.74 1.67 -22.44
N SER A 77 6.31 2.81 -22.03
CA SER A 77 7.43 3.45 -22.73
C SER A 77 8.64 2.52 -22.85
N LEU A 78 9.00 1.84 -21.76
CA LEU A 78 10.11 0.89 -21.73
C LEU A 78 9.83 -0.34 -22.60
N SER A 79 8.60 -0.87 -22.57
CA SER A 79 8.19 -1.99 -23.44
C SER A 79 8.31 -1.64 -24.93
N ARG A 80 7.91 -0.43 -25.33
CA ARG A 80 8.06 0.05 -26.72
C ARG A 80 9.55 0.18 -27.11
N ARG A 81 10.37 0.67 -26.18
CA ARG A 81 11.82 0.79 -26.37
C ARG A 81 12.48 -0.59 -26.52
N VAL A 82 12.18 -1.54 -25.64
CA VAL A 82 12.67 -2.92 -25.72
C VAL A 82 12.33 -3.50 -27.09
N MET A 83 11.05 -3.46 -27.50
CA MET A 83 10.62 -3.96 -28.81
C MET A 83 11.38 -3.33 -29.99
N THR A 84 11.69 -2.03 -29.90
CA THR A 84 12.46 -1.32 -30.93
C THR A 84 13.90 -1.81 -30.98
N GLU A 85 14.52 -2.01 -29.82
CA GLU A 85 15.89 -2.50 -29.69
C GLU A 85 16.03 -3.97 -30.11
N GLU A 86 15.03 -4.82 -29.81
CA GLU A 86 14.97 -6.21 -30.29
C GLU A 86 15.02 -6.28 -31.82
N LYS A 87 14.20 -5.46 -32.50
CA LYS A 87 14.17 -5.36 -33.96
C LYS A 87 15.48 -4.78 -34.52
N ARG A 88 16.04 -3.76 -33.85
CA ARG A 88 17.29 -3.12 -34.26
C ARG A 88 18.45 -4.11 -34.21
N LEU A 89 18.53 -4.89 -33.13
CA LEU A 89 19.57 -5.89 -32.93
C LEU A 89 19.45 -7.04 -33.94
N ASP A 90 18.22 -7.51 -34.22
CA ASP A 90 17.99 -8.56 -35.22
C ASP A 90 18.44 -8.12 -36.62
N LYS A 91 18.01 -6.92 -37.05
CA LYS A 91 18.46 -6.33 -38.32
C LYS A 91 19.98 -6.21 -38.40
N ALA A 92 20.63 -5.80 -37.31
CA ALA A 92 22.09 -5.67 -37.26
C ALA A 92 22.80 -7.04 -37.37
N CYS A 93 22.21 -8.11 -36.81
CA CYS A 93 22.72 -9.47 -36.94
C CYS A 93 22.57 -10.01 -38.37
N LEU A 94 21.45 -9.69 -39.04
CA LEU A 94 21.13 -10.13 -40.40
C LEU A 94 21.85 -9.33 -41.50
N ALA A 95 22.19 -8.06 -41.24
CA ALA A 95 22.89 -7.20 -42.21
C ALA A 95 24.33 -7.65 -42.49
N LEU A 96 24.86 -8.60 -41.72
CA LEU A 96 26.19 -9.15 -41.92
C LEU A 96 26.20 -10.14 -43.09
N ARG A 97 27.28 -10.13 -43.88
CA ARG A 97 27.49 -11.10 -44.98
C ARG A 97 27.41 -12.56 -44.52
N ILE A 98 27.74 -12.83 -43.26
CA ILE A 98 27.46 -14.11 -42.61
C ILE A 98 26.60 -13.75 -41.39
N PRO A 99 25.30 -14.09 -41.39
CA PRO A 99 24.41 -13.77 -40.28
C PRO A 99 24.93 -14.33 -38.96
N LEU A 100 24.85 -13.52 -37.91
CA LEU A 100 25.11 -13.97 -36.56
C LEU A 100 23.81 -14.41 -35.91
N ASP A 101 23.88 -15.53 -35.21
CA ASP A 101 22.77 -16.07 -34.43
C ASP A 101 23.17 -16.01 -32.96
N PHE A 102 22.37 -15.32 -32.15
CA PHE A 102 22.52 -15.17 -30.70
C PHE A 102 21.60 -16.08 -29.89
N ASN A 103 20.97 -17.07 -30.52
CA ASN A 103 20.16 -18.06 -29.83
C ASN A 103 20.93 -18.72 -28.67
N VAL A 104 20.41 -18.53 -27.45
CA VAL A 104 20.92 -19.14 -26.21
C VAL A 104 19.74 -19.79 -25.49
N GLY A 105 19.49 -21.06 -25.81
CA GLY A 105 18.41 -21.85 -25.23
C GLY A 105 17.05 -21.18 -25.37
N LYS A 106 16.35 -21.00 -24.24
CA LYS A 106 15.07 -20.27 -24.17
C LYS A 106 15.21 -18.81 -23.72
N VAL A 107 16.45 -18.34 -23.50
CA VAL A 107 16.71 -17.06 -22.86
C VAL A 107 16.92 -15.96 -23.87
N VAL A 108 17.71 -16.22 -24.93
CA VAL A 108 17.86 -15.30 -26.06
C VAL A 108 17.38 -16.04 -27.30
N GLN A 109 16.41 -15.48 -28.01
CA GLN A 109 15.80 -16.13 -29.17
C GLN A 109 15.63 -15.15 -30.34
N HIS A 110 16.04 -15.58 -31.52
CA HIS A 110 15.66 -14.94 -32.77
C HIS A 110 14.30 -15.48 -33.21
N CYS A 111 13.25 -14.68 -33.09
CA CYS A 111 11.90 -15.04 -33.54
C CYS A 111 11.16 -13.79 -34.06
N ASP A 112 10.39 -13.96 -35.13
CA ASP A 112 9.56 -12.88 -35.72
C ASP A 112 10.31 -11.56 -36.01
N GLY A 113 11.54 -11.67 -36.53
CA GLY A 113 12.38 -10.50 -36.86
C GLY A 113 12.85 -9.71 -35.64
N ARG A 114 13.02 -10.38 -34.50
CA ARG A 114 13.42 -9.81 -33.21
C ARG A 114 14.40 -10.73 -32.49
N VAL A 115 15.31 -10.12 -31.73
CA VAL A 115 16.09 -10.83 -30.70
C VAL A 115 15.39 -10.65 -29.36
N GLY A 116 14.52 -11.58 -29.00
CA GLY A 116 13.80 -11.56 -27.72
C GLY A 116 14.66 -12.06 -26.57
N ILE A 117 14.46 -11.49 -25.37
CA ILE A 117 15.08 -11.96 -24.13
C ILE A 117 13.98 -12.33 -23.12
N CYS A 118 14.00 -13.57 -22.62
CA CYS A 118 13.08 -14.06 -21.59
C CYS A 118 13.86 -14.50 -20.35
N LEU A 119 13.55 -13.90 -19.20
CA LEU A 119 14.24 -14.14 -17.93
C LEU A 119 13.42 -14.98 -16.93
N ASP A 120 12.22 -15.42 -17.30
CA ASP A 120 11.30 -16.16 -16.41
C ASP A 120 11.95 -17.39 -15.79
N ALA A 121 12.62 -18.20 -16.62
CA ALA A 121 13.33 -19.40 -16.16
C ALA A 121 14.48 -19.07 -15.19
N PHE A 122 15.13 -17.91 -15.38
CA PHE A 122 16.15 -17.43 -14.46
C PHE A 122 15.51 -17.04 -13.12
N TYR A 123 14.48 -16.20 -13.14
CA TYR A 123 13.79 -15.76 -11.91
C TYR A 123 13.22 -16.94 -11.11
N ALA A 124 12.65 -17.94 -11.79
CA ALA A 124 12.18 -19.16 -11.15
C ALA A 124 13.31 -19.91 -10.40
N SER A 125 14.54 -19.89 -10.92
CA SER A 125 15.69 -20.57 -10.31
C SER A 125 16.31 -19.82 -9.11
N VAL A 126 16.05 -18.51 -8.98
CA VAL A 126 16.56 -17.66 -7.90
C VAL A 126 15.45 -17.15 -6.99
N ASN A 127 14.27 -17.75 -7.06
CA ASN A 127 13.11 -17.36 -6.27
C ASN A 127 13.44 -17.37 -4.76
N GLY A 128 12.94 -16.35 -4.04
CA GLY A 128 13.18 -16.18 -2.60
C GLY A 128 14.54 -15.56 -2.21
N ARG A 129 15.41 -15.24 -3.18
CA ARG A 129 16.69 -14.56 -2.87
C ARG A 129 16.51 -13.04 -2.75
N PRO A 130 17.36 -12.37 -1.95
CA PRO A 130 17.38 -10.91 -1.88
C PRO A 130 17.63 -10.24 -3.24
N ALA A 131 17.00 -9.09 -3.48
CA ALA A 131 17.09 -8.38 -4.77
C ALA A 131 18.53 -8.08 -5.21
N GLN A 132 19.42 -7.71 -4.28
CA GLN A 132 20.84 -7.45 -4.57
C GLN A 132 21.58 -8.70 -5.07
N GLU A 133 21.26 -9.88 -4.54
CA GLU A 133 21.85 -11.14 -5.00
C GLU A 133 21.34 -11.53 -6.38
N VAL A 134 20.05 -11.32 -6.63
CA VAL A 134 19.42 -11.55 -7.94
C VAL A 134 20.08 -10.67 -9.01
N GLU A 135 20.29 -9.38 -8.74
CA GLU A 135 20.94 -8.48 -9.68
C GLU A 135 22.40 -8.88 -9.97
N ARG A 136 23.15 -9.27 -8.93
CA ARG A 136 24.53 -9.78 -9.12
C ARG A 136 24.53 -11.05 -9.96
N ALA A 137 23.62 -11.97 -9.68
CA ALA A 137 23.49 -13.24 -10.39
C ALA A 137 23.08 -13.01 -11.86
N LEU A 138 22.20 -12.05 -12.16
CA LEU A 138 21.84 -11.67 -13.54
C LEU A 138 23.03 -11.13 -14.33
N ASN A 139 23.82 -10.26 -13.72
CA ASN A 139 25.04 -9.73 -14.35
C ASN A 139 26.06 -10.83 -14.64
N GLU A 140 26.23 -11.77 -13.71
CA GLU A 140 27.10 -12.93 -13.90
C GLU A 140 26.56 -13.86 -14.98
N PHE A 141 25.26 -14.12 -14.96
CA PHE A 141 24.57 -14.95 -15.95
C PHE A 141 24.70 -14.38 -17.37
N PHE A 142 24.56 -13.07 -17.54
CA PHE A 142 24.82 -12.42 -18.82
C PHE A 142 26.28 -12.63 -19.27
N THR A 143 27.23 -12.32 -18.39
CA THR A 143 28.66 -12.28 -18.75
C THR A 143 29.23 -13.68 -19.00
N ARG A 144 28.93 -14.65 -18.13
CA ARG A 144 29.48 -16.01 -18.19
C ARG A 144 28.59 -16.96 -18.96
N GLY A 145 27.28 -16.87 -18.79
CA GLY A 145 26.29 -17.72 -19.44
C GLY A 145 26.09 -17.30 -20.89
N ILE A 146 25.46 -16.15 -21.11
CA ILE A 146 25.03 -15.70 -22.45
C ILE A 146 26.23 -15.41 -23.35
N VAL A 147 27.08 -14.45 -22.96
CA VAL A 147 28.25 -14.06 -23.77
C VAL A 147 29.23 -15.22 -23.93
N GLY A 148 29.42 -16.02 -22.88
CA GLY A 148 30.27 -17.22 -22.93
C GLY A 148 29.79 -18.25 -23.95
N VAL A 149 28.50 -18.54 -24.00
CA VAL A 149 27.91 -19.47 -24.97
C VAL A 149 28.02 -18.92 -26.39
N ILE A 150 27.62 -17.67 -26.63
CA ILE A 150 27.68 -17.04 -27.96
C ILE A 150 29.12 -17.02 -28.49
N THR A 151 30.09 -16.63 -27.66
CA THR A 151 31.51 -16.56 -28.05
C THR A 151 32.06 -17.95 -28.39
N ARG A 152 31.69 -18.99 -27.64
CA ARG A 152 32.09 -20.38 -27.94
C ARG A 152 31.50 -20.86 -29.26
N GLN A 153 30.20 -20.62 -29.49
CA GLN A 153 29.52 -21.00 -30.74
C GLN A 153 30.12 -20.27 -31.96
N LYS A 154 30.54 -19.01 -31.80
CA LYS A 154 31.11 -18.19 -32.88
C LYS A 154 32.63 -18.16 -32.93
N ARG A 155 33.33 -19.00 -32.15
CA ARG A 155 34.80 -19.01 -32.09
C ARG A 155 35.46 -19.16 -33.45
N LYS A 156 35.00 -20.11 -34.28
CA LYS A 156 35.54 -20.32 -35.64
C LYS A 156 35.33 -19.10 -36.54
N TYR A 157 34.19 -18.43 -36.41
CA TYR A 157 33.90 -17.20 -37.16
C TYR A 157 34.86 -16.07 -36.78
N LEU A 158 35.09 -15.86 -35.48
CA LEU A 158 35.99 -14.81 -35.00
C LEU A 158 37.45 -15.05 -35.42
N VAL A 159 37.91 -16.30 -35.34
CA VAL A 159 39.27 -16.69 -35.76
C VAL A 159 39.46 -16.50 -37.27
N ASN A 160 38.47 -16.86 -38.08
CA ASN A 160 38.57 -16.77 -39.54
C ASN A 160 38.36 -15.34 -40.08
N TYR A 161 37.75 -14.45 -39.29
CA TYR A 161 37.42 -13.07 -39.70
C TYR A 161 37.77 -12.04 -38.61
N PRO A 162 39.06 -11.87 -38.24
CA PRO A 162 39.47 -11.00 -37.13
C PRO A 162 39.07 -9.53 -37.32
N ALA A 163 39.04 -9.03 -38.56
CA ALA A 163 38.55 -7.68 -38.86
C ALA A 163 37.07 -7.45 -38.45
N ARG A 164 36.30 -8.51 -38.18
CA ARG A 164 34.90 -8.45 -37.76
C ARG A 164 34.71 -8.57 -36.24
N GLU A 165 35.79 -8.77 -35.49
CA GLU A 165 35.75 -8.82 -34.03
C GLU A 165 35.11 -7.56 -33.44
N LYS A 166 35.47 -6.38 -33.96
CA LYS A 166 34.88 -5.10 -33.53
C LYS A 166 33.36 -5.06 -33.71
N VAL A 167 32.85 -5.57 -34.84
CA VAL A 167 31.41 -5.62 -35.12
C VAL A 167 30.71 -6.62 -34.18
N PHE A 168 31.32 -7.78 -33.94
CA PHE A 168 30.81 -8.75 -32.97
C PHE A 168 30.72 -8.14 -31.56
N LEU A 169 31.77 -7.46 -31.10
CA LEU A 169 31.77 -6.78 -29.79
C LEU A 169 30.70 -5.68 -29.70
N GLN A 170 30.46 -4.95 -30.80
CA GLN A 170 29.37 -3.97 -30.87
C GLN A 170 27.99 -4.63 -30.72
N LEU A 171 27.76 -5.76 -31.37
CA LEU A 171 26.50 -6.50 -31.24
C LEU A 171 26.32 -7.11 -29.85
N ILE A 172 27.39 -7.62 -29.23
CA ILE A 172 27.35 -8.07 -27.82
C ILE A 172 27.04 -6.90 -26.87
N SER A 173 27.59 -5.71 -27.13
CA SER A 173 27.25 -4.50 -26.38
C SER A 173 25.77 -4.12 -26.55
N GLY A 174 25.24 -4.24 -27.77
CA GLY A 174 23.81 -4.06 -28.04
C GLY A 174 22.94 -5.07 -27.28
N LEU A 175 23.31 -6.35 -27.31
CA LEU A 175 22.63 -7.40 -26.55
C LEU A 175 22.67 -7.13 -25.03
N ARG A 176 23.79 -6.59 -24.51
CA ARG A 176 23.91 -6.19 -23.10
C ARG A 176 22.98 -5.03 -22.75
N ALA A 177 22.85 -4.05 -23.64
CA ALA A 177 21.93 -2.94 -23.44
C ALA A 177 20.48 -3.44 -23.41
N LEU A 178 20.10 -4.27 -24.38
CA LEU A 178 18.78 -4.89 -24.45
C LEU A 178 18.48 -5.74 -23.20
N PHE A 179 19.43 -6.57 -22.75
CA PHE A 179 19.29 -7.37 -21.53
C PHE A 179 19.02 -6.51 -20.29
N ARG A 180 19.70 -5.37 -20.15
CA ARG A 180 19.46 -4.43 -19.05
C ARG A 180 18.10 -3.75 -19.15
N ASP A 181 17.66 -3.39 -20.36
CA ASP A 181 16.34 -2.78 -20.57
C ASP A 181 15.22 -3.78 -20.22
N VAL A 182 15.37 -5.07 -20.57
CA VAL A 182 14.44 -6.15 -20.18
C VAL A 182 14.44 -6.38 -18.66
N MET A 183 15.61 -6.46 -18.02
CA MET A 183 15.68 -6.54 -16.55
C MET A 183 14.95 -5.37 -15.86
N ARG A 184 15.13 -4.15 -16.38
CA ARG A 184 14.45 -2.97 -15.85
C ARG A 184 12.94 -3.07 -16.05
N GLN A 185 12.50 -3.58 -17.19
CA GLN A 185 11.09 -3.80 -17.49
C GLN A 185 10.46 -4.79 -16.50
N ASP A 186 11.10 -5.93 -16.26
CA ASP A 186 10.60 -6.95 -15.34
C ASP A 186 10.57 -6.45 -13.88
N ASN A 187 11.59 -5.67 -13.48
CA ASN A 187 11.63 -5.06 -12.14
C ASN A 187 10.52 -4.01 -11.96
N LEU A 188 10.30 -3.17 -12.97
CA LEU A 188 9.25 -2.15 -12.95
C LEU A 188 7.86 -2.81 -12.98
N GLY A 189 7.67 -3.86 -13.78
CA GLY A 189 6.43 -4.63 -13.83
C GLY A 189 6.05 -5.19 -12.46
N ARG A 190 6.99 -5.83 -11.76
CA ARG A 190 6.78 -6.30 -10.37
C ARG A 190 6.51 -5.16 -9.39
N SER A 191 7.23 -4.06 -9.50
CA SER A 191 6.98 -2.88 -8.67
C SER A 191 5.58 -2.30 -8.88
N VAL A 192 5.06 -2.31 -10.11
CA VAL A 192 3.70 -1.87 -10.42
C VAL A 192 2.68 -2.82 -9.79
N GLU A 193 2.86 -4.13 -9.94
CA GLU A 193 1.99 -5.13 -9.32
C GLU A 193 1.98 -5.02 -7.78
N ASP A 194 3.14 -4.84 -7.15
CA ASP A 194 3.25 -4.62 -5.70
C ASP A 194 2.49 -3.36 -5.26
N MET A 195 2.59 -2.27 -6.03
CA MET A 195 1.86 -1.03 -5.75
C MET A 195 0.34 -1.20 -5.95
N GLU A 196 -0.10 -2.02 -6.92
CA GLU A 196 -1.52 -2.34 -7.13
C GLU A 196 -2.09 -3.12 -5.93
N ASN A 197 -1.34 -4.11 -5.46
CA ASN A 197 -1.70 -4.87 -4.27
C ASN A 197 -1.78 -3.99 -3.02
N GLN A 198 -0.78 -3.13 -2.79
CA GLN A 198 -0.78 -2.18 -1.68
C GLN A 198 -1.96 -1.21 -1.75
N LEU A 199 -2.29 -0.71 -2.95
CA LEU A 199 -3.43 0.17 -3.15
C LEU A 199 -4.75 -0.53 -2.77
N GLN A 200 -4.94 -1.77 -3.22
CA GLN A 200 -6.11 -2.57 -2.88
C GLN A 200 -6.19 -2.82 -1.37
N GLU A 201 -5.08 -3.20 -0.72
CA GLU A 201 -5.02 -3.38 0.73
C GLU A 201 -5.42 -2.12 1.51
N GLN A 202 -5.02 -0.92 1.05
CA GLN A 202 -5.42 0.34 1.70
C GLN A 202 -6.92 0.61 1.55
N VAL A 203 -7.50 0.32 0.39
CA VAL A 203 -8.93 0.47 0.13
C VAL A 203 -9.73 -0.51 0.99
N ASP A 204 -9.36 -1.79 0.99
CA ASP A 204 -10.00 -2.82 1.79
C ASP A 204 -9.91 -2.50 3.29
N SER A 205 -8.77 -1.98 3.76
CA SER A 205 -8.62 -1.55 5.15
C SER A 205 -9.52 -0.37 5.55
N LEU A 206 -9.96 0.47 4.61
CA LEU A 206 -10.92 1.53 4.91
C LEU A 206 -12.34 0.99 5.06
N GLU A 207 -12.72 0.03 4.23
CA GLU A 207 -14.05 -0.60 4.25
C GLU A 207 -14.24 -1.50 5.47
N GLN A 208 -13.18 -2.22 5.88
CA GLN A 208 -13.21 -3.18 6.99
C GLN A 208 -12.90 -2.53 8.35
N ARG A 209 -12.79 -1.21 8.41
CA ARG A 209 -12.46 -0.52 9.65
C ARG A 209 -13.58 -0.68 10.68
N ASP A 210 -13.18 -1.17 11.85
CA ASP A 210 -13.98 -1.08 13.06
C ASP A 210 -13.56 0.16 13.88
N ALA A 211 -14.45 1.14 13.97
CA ALA A 211 -14.21 2.39 14.68
C ALA A 211 -15.08 2.48 15.92
N PHE A 212 -14.45 2.42 17.09
CA PHE A 212 -15.15 2.42 18.38
C PHE A 212 -14.42 3.24 19.44
N VAL A 213 -15.19 3.77 20.40
CA VAL A 213 -14.69 4.43 21.60
C VAL A 213 -15.08 3.59 22.81
N ASP A 214 -14.10 3.15 23.59
CA ASP A 214 -14.30 2.32 24.77
C ASP A 214 -13.87 3.10 26.02
N ILE A 215 -14.72 3.16 27.04
CA ILE A 215 -14.52 4.04 28.19
C ILE A 215 -14.87 3.33 29.49
N GLY A 216 -14.18 3.69 30.59
CA GLY A 216 -14.51 3.21 31.94
C GLY A 216 -15.65 3.96 32.63
N GLY A 217 -15.98 5.17 32.16
CA GLY A 217 -17.11 5.96 32.64
C GLY A 217 -17.03 7.44 32.21
N VAL A 218 -18.10 8.20 32.45
CA VAL A 218 -18.20 9.64 32.06
C VAL A 218 -18.59 10.49 33.26
N ALA A 219 -17.83 11.56 33.50
CA ALA A 219 -18.09 12.57 34.54
C ALA A 219 -18.12 14.00 33.99
N GLY A 220 -17.82 14.23 32.71
CA GLY A 220 -17.92 15.54 32.07
C GLY A 220 -18.48 15.49 30.66
N ASN A 221 -18.81 16.66 30.11
CA ASN A 221 -19.38 16.78 28.76
C ASN A 221 -18.44 16.16 27.72
N THR A 222 -18.94 15.18 26.98
CA THR A 222 -18.14 14.40 26.04
C THR A 222 -18.83 14.35 24.67
N GLU A 223 -18.12 14.76 23.62
CA GLU A 223 -18.55 14.66 22.22
C GLU A 223 -17.80 13.49 21.56
N MET A 224 -18.53 12.63 20.87
CA MET A 224 -17.97 11.57 20.03
C MET A 224 -18.47 11.73 18.59
N LYS A 225 -17.56 11.62 17.63
CA LYS A 225 -17.83 11.61 16.20
C LYS A 225 -17.24 10.33 15.59
N PHE A 226 -18.07 9.58 14.88
CA PHE A 226 -17.67 8.39 14.14
C PHE A 226 -17.75 8.67 12.65
N ILE A 227 -16.62 8.60 11.96
CA ILE A 227 -16.53 8.85 10.51
C ILE A 227 -16.66 7.53 9.76
N LEU A 228 -17.72 7.41 8.97
CA LEU A 228 -18.01 6.28 8.10
C LEU A 228 -17.49 6.64 6.70
N ALA A 229 -16.25 6.26 6.42
CA ALA A 229 -15.63 6.49 5.12
C ALA A 229 -16.18 5.49 4.11
N GLN A 230 -16.36 5.95 2.87
CA GLN A 230 -16.73 5.13 1.74
C GLN A 230 -15.79 5.44 0.59
N VAL A 231 -15.19 4.38 0.04
CA VAL A 231 -14.40 4.46 -1.18
C VAL A 231 -15.31 4.12 -2.35
N ILE A 232 -15.37 4.99 -3.35
CA ILE A 232 -16.19 4.81 -4.54
C ILE A 232 -15.25 4.63 -5.73
N PRO A 233 -15.15 3.44 -6.33
CA PRO A 233 -14.37 3.22 -7.54
C PRO A 233 -14.94 4.04 -8.70
N GLN A 234 -14.09 4.79 -9.40
CA GLN A 234 -14.44 5.51 -10.62
C GLN A 234 -14.06 4.67 -11.85
N PRO A 235 -15.03 4.14 -12.62
CA PRO A 235 -14.74 3.22 -13.72
C PRO A 235 -13.99 3.84 -14.91
N ARG A 236 -14.05 5.17 -15.06
CA ARG A 236 -13.51 5.86 -16.24
C ARG A 236 -12.03 6.23 -16.13
N ASP A 237 -11.56 6.48 -14.91
CA ASP A 237 -10.22 7.03 -14.65
C ASP A 237 -9.37 6.10 -13.77
N GLU A 238 -9.86 4.89 -13.48
CA GLU A 238 -9.26 3.96 -12.50
C GLU A 238 -9.02 4.68 -11.15
N GLY A 239 -9.93 5.60 -10.83
CA GLY A 239 -9.85 6.51 -9.70
C GLY A 239 -10.63 6.01 -8.49
N PHE A 240 -10.41 6.66 -7.36
CA PHE A 240 -11.24 6.52 -6.16
C PHE A 240 -11.76 7.90 -5.78
N ASP A 241 -13.07 7.99 -5.56
CA ASP A 241 -13.67 9.08 -4.82
C ASP A 241 -13.83 8.67 -3.35
N PHE A 242 -13.64 9.65 -2.47
CA PHE A 242 -13.82 9.48 -1.05
C PHE A 242 -15.05 10.27 -0.61
N ALA A 243 -16.07 9.55 -0.16
CA ALA A 243 -17.20 10.14 0.55
C ALA A 243 -17.12 9.73 2.02
N HIS A 244 -17.69 10.53 2.90
CA HIS A 244 -17.96 10.05 4.25
C HIS A 244 -19.27 10.61 4.79
N ARG A 245 -19.87 9.84 5.68
CA ARG A 245 -20.92 10.31 6.58
C ARG A 245 -20.39 10.29 8.01
N SER A 246 -21.10 10.91 8.93
CA SER A 246 -20.69 10.91 10.33
C SER A 246 -21.85 10.74 11.27
N ALA A 247 -21.70 9.80 12.21
CA ALA A 247 -22.59 9.66 13.35
C ALA A 247 -21.99 10.41 14.55
N HIS A 248 -22.83 11.00 15.38
CA HIS A 248 -22.44 11.84 16.51
C HIS A 248 -23.12 11.38 17.79
N LEU A 249 -22.44 11.53 18.91
CA LEU A 249 -22.98 11.30 20.25
C LEU A 249 -22.47 12.37 21.20
N ASP A 250 -23.39 13.07 21.85
CA ASP A 250 -23.10 14.00 22.93
C ASP A 250 -23.57 13.39 24.25
N ILE A 251 -22.67 13.30 25.22
CA ILE A 251 -22.95 12.82 26.58
C ILE A 251 -22.86 14.00 27.54
N ARG A 252 -23.95 14.28 28.25
CA ARG A 252 -24.08 15.37 29.22
C ARG A 252 -24.43 14.80 30.59
N PRO A 253 -23.48 14.76 31.53
CA PRO A 253 -23.75 14.31 32.89
C PRO A 253 -24.81 15.18 33.58
N VAL A 254 -25.72 14.54 34.31
CA VAL A 254 -26.79 15.19 35.08
C VAL A 254 -26.48 15.01 36.56
N ASN A 255 -25.74 15.95 37.16
CA ASN A 255 -25.46 16.12 38.61
C ASN A 255 -25.66 14.88 39.50
N GLY A 256 -24.95 13.77 39.22
CA GLY A 256 -24.98 12.54 40.03
C GLY A 256 -26.17 11.59 39.82
N LEU A 257 -27.14 11.95 38.98
CA LEU A 257 -28.33 11.16 38.64
C LEU A 257 -28.13 10.27 37.41
N GLY A 258 -27.11 10.56 36.60
CA GLY A 258 -26.85 9.86 35.34
C GLY A 258 -26.30 10.80 34.28
N ALA A 259 -26.69 10.58 33.02
CA ALA A 259 -26.35 11.43 31.89
C ALA A 259 -27.46 11.39 30.85
N GLU A 260 -27.60 12.51 30.15
CA GLU A 260 -28.34 12.61 28.90
C GLU A 260 -27.39 12.26 27.75
N MET A 261 -27.79 11.31 26.92
CA MET A 261 -27.10 10.91 25.70
C MET A 261 -27.93 11.35 24.51
N VAL A 262 -27.38 12.23 23.67
CA VAL A 262 -28.01 12.68 22.43
C VAL A 262 -27.19 12.17 21.26
N SER A 263 -27.76 11.25 20.49
CA SER A 263 -27.14 10.68 19.30
C SER A 263 -27.76 11.26 18.04
N ARG A 264 -26.93 11.42 17.01
CA ARG A 264 -27.35 11.75 15.64
C ARG A 264 -26.76 10.73 14.69
N ASP A 265 -27.63 10.06 13.97
CA ASP A 265 -27.29 9.04 12.99
C ASP A 265 -26.62 9.67 11.78
N ALA A 266 -25.83 8.89 11.05
CA ALA A 266 -25.18 9.32 9.82
C ALA A 266 -26.16 9.71 8.69
N ASP A 267 -27.44 9.31 8.83
CA ASP A 267 -28.54 9.64 7.92
C ASP A 267 -29.42 10.81 8.40
N GLY A 268 -29.06 11.46 9.50
CA GLY A 268 -29.78 12.61 10.05
C GLY A 268 -30.89 12.29 11.05
N GLY A 269 -31.07 11.01 11.40
CA GLY A 269 -31.90 10.61 12.54
C GLY A 269 -31.34 11.15 13.86
N GLN A 270 -32.21 11.41 14.83
CA GLN A 270 -31.80 11.87 16.16
C GLN A 270 -32.52 11.07 17.24
N MET A 271 -31.79 10.67 18.27
CA MET A 271 -32.32 9.96 19.43
C MET A 271 -31.72 10.54 20.70
N ALA A 272 -32.54 10.68 21.73
CA ALA A 272 -32.10 11.06 23.07
C ALA A 272 -32.48 9.96 24.06
N ALA A 273 -31.56 9.63 24.96
CA ALA A 273 -31.76 8.67 26.04
C ALA A 273 -31.22 9.24 27.35
N THR A 274 -31.86 8.90 28.46
CA THR A 274 -31.32 9.20 29.79
C THR A 274 -30.84 7.89 30.40
N VAL A 275 -29.58 7.89 30.84
CA VAL A 275 -28.89 6.71 31.35
C VAL A 275 -28.51 6.98 32.80
N THR A 276 -28.78 6.03 33.68
CA THR A 276 -28.51 6.16 35.12
C THR A 276 -27.02 6.02 35.42
N THR A 277 -26.60 6.45 36.60
CA THR A 277 -25.20 6.30 37.06
C THR A 277 -24.73 4.84 37.08
N ALA A 278 -25.63 3.89 37.33
CA ALA A 278 -25.31 2.46 37.31
C ALA A 278 -25.04 1.93 35.88
N GLU A 279 -25.67 2.53 34.88
CA GLU A 279 -25.54 2.18 33.47
C GLU A 279 -24.40 2.93 32.77
N LEU A 280 -23.93 4.06 33.34
CA LEU A 280 -22.77 4.84 32.90
C LEU A 280 -21.40 4.25 33.29
N GLY A 281 -21.36 2.95 33.56
CA GLY A 281 -20.13 2.22 33.83
C GLY A 281 -19.25 2.10 32.57
N ALA A 282 -18.52 0.99 32.48
CA ALA A 282 -17.73 0.73 31.30
C ALA A 282 -18.62 0.48 30.08
N LEU A 283 -18.45 1.30 29.04
CA LEU A 283 -19.26 1.30 27.84
C LEU A 283 -18.38 1.37 26.59
N ARG A 284 -18.78 0.62 25.56
CA ARG A 284 -18.22 0.71 24.22
C ARG A 284 -19.25 1.35 23.29
N PHE A 285 -18.84 2.42 22.62
CA PHE A 285 -19.63 3.14 21.61
C PHE A 285 -19.08 2.81 20.23
N HIS A 286 -19.95 2.41 19.31
CA HIS A 286 -19.60 2.13 17.93
C HIS A 286 -20.79 2.43 17.01
N VAL A 287 -20.63 2.23 15.70
CA VAL A 287 -21.70 2.43 14.72
C VAL A 287 -22.18 1.10 14.17
N ASP A 288 -23.48 0.85 14.26
CA ASP A 288 -24.18 -0.23 13.56
C ASP A 288 -25.04 0.38 12.44
N GLY A 289 -24.70 0.05 11.19
CA GLY A 289 -25.25 0.69 10.00
C GLY A 289 -24.94 2.21 9.96
N SER A 290 -25.90 3.02 10.40
CA SER A 290 -25.77 4.48 10.49
C SER A 290 -25.95 5.03 11.91
N ARG A 291 -26.27 4.19 12.89
CA ARG A 291 -26.63 4.59 14.25
C ARG A 291 -25.51 4.38 15.22
N VAL A 292 -25.36 5.30 16.17
CA VAL A 292 -24.47 5.06 17.32
C VAL A 292 -25.17 4.11 18.28
N VAL A 293 -24.52 3.01 18.58
CA VAL A 293 -24.95 2.00 19.55
C VAL A 293 -23.91 1.89 20.66
N TRP A 294 -24.35 1.48 21.84
CA TRP A 294 -23.46 1.27 22.98
C TRP A 294 -23.79 0.01 23.75
N ASP A 295 -22.73 -0.71 24.13
CA ASP A 295 -22.80 -1.96 24.86
C ASP A 295 -21.95 -1.90 26.13
N PRO A 296 -22.26 -2.72 27.15
CA PRO A 296 -21.36 -2.93 28.28
C PRO A 296 -19.96 -3.32 27.81
N SER A 297 -18.94 -2.70 28.40
CA SER A 297 -17.55 -2.97 28.06
C SER A 297 -16.80 -3.62 29.22
N GLU A 298 -15.82 -4.46 28.87
CA GLU A 298 -14.83 -5.00 29.79
C GLU A 298 -13.65 -4.04 30.05
N ALA A 299 -13.66 -2.81 29.53
CA ALA A 299 -12.56 -1.86 29.75
C ALA A 299 -12.28 -1.55 31.24
N SER A 300 -13.28 -1.73 32.12
CA SER A 300 -13.11 -1.66 33.58
C SER A 300 -12.31 -2.82 34.18
N THR A 301 -12.10 -3.91 33.42
CA THR A 301 -11.41 -5.12 33.89
C THR A 301 -9.88 -5.03 33.77
N TYR A 302 -9.38 -4.02 33.06
CA TYR A 302 -7.94 -3.81 32.80
C TYR A 302 -7.31 -2.69 33.64
N ALA A 303 -8.06 -2.15 34.62
CA ALA A 303 -7.61 -1.12 35.55
C ALA A 303 -7.13 -1.70 36.89
#